data_AF-A0A7C1N8T9-F1
#
_entry.id   AF-A0A7C1N8T9-F1
#
_cell.length_a   1.000
_cell.length_b   1.000
_cell.length_c   1.000
_cell.angle_alpha   90.00
_cell.angle_beta   90.00
_cell.angle_gamma   90.00
#
_symmetry.space_group_name_H-M   'P 1'
#
loop_
_entity.id
_entity.type
_entity.pdbx_description
1 polymer ?
#
loop_
_entity_poly.entity_id
_entity_poly.type
_entity_poly.pdbx_seq_one_letter_code
_entity_poly.pdbx_strand_id
1 'polypeptide(L)' 'MENNENFNREAFQDKLQPLNPQVREKAVSIAQKLAKKENYLPNDAIDEAIRRAEEWFYDLEG' A
#
# COMPACT_ATOMS: atom_id res chain seq x y z
N MET A 1 -6.45 2.00 23.86
CA MET A 1 -5.63 1.65 22.67
C MET A 1 -6.27 2.40 21.53
N GLU A 2 -5.72 3.57 21.21
CA GLU A 2 -6.24 4.42 20.15
C GLU A 2 -6.16 3.67 18.81
N ASN A 3 -7.25 3.75 18.05
CA ASN A 3 -7.33 3.19 16.71
C ASN A 3 -6.27 3.90 15.86
N ASN A 4 -5.22 3.17 15.49
CA ASN A 4 -4.15 3.71 14.65
C ASN A 4 -4.65 3.77 13.20
N GLU A 5 -5.52 4.73 12.90
CA GLU A 5 -6.11 5.03 11.58
C GLU A 5 -5.14 5.84 10.70
N ASN A 6 -3.85 5.48 10.69
CA ASN A 6 -2.82 6.30 10.05
C ASN A 6 -2.62 6.01 8.53
N PHE A 7 -3.59 5.34 7.90
CA PHE A 7 -3.56 5.10 6.44
C PHE A 7 -4.67 5.91 5.76
N ASN A 8 -4.32 7.11 5.29
CA ASN A 8 -5.21 7.92 4.48
C ASN A 8 -5.10 7.51 3.00
N ARG A 9 -6.00 6.65 2.53
CA ARG A 9 -6.04 6.21 1.12
C ARG A 9 -6.26 7.36 0.14
N GLU A 10 -7.03 8.37 0.54
CA GLU A 10 -7.36 9.53 -0.31
C GLU A 10 -6.11 10.36 -0.58
N ALA A 11 -5.20 10.47 0.39
CA ALA A 11 -3.91 11.14 0.23
C ALA A 11 -2.99 10.47 -0.82
N PHE A 12 -3.28 9.21 -1.18
CA PHE A 12 -2.47 8.44 -2.13
C PHE A 12 -3.24 8.03 -3.38
N GLN A 13 -4.41 8.63 -3.59
CA GLN A 13 -5.28 8.25 -4.69
C GLN A 13 -4.61 8.45 -6.06
N ASP A 14 -3.83 9.52 -6.23
CA ASP A 14 -3.07 9.81 -7.45
C ASP A 14 -2.04 8.71 -7.78
N LYS A 15 -1.42 8.10 -6.75
CA LYS A 15 -0.46 7.00 -6.93
C LYS A 15 -1.16 5.66 -7.18
N LEU A 16 -2.35 5.47 -6.62
CA LEU A 16 -3.09 4.20 -6.68
C LEU A 16 -3.98 4.08 -7.92
N GLN A 17 -4.55 5.18 -8.43
CA GLN A 17 -5.42 5.20 -9.60
C GLN A 17 -4.80 4.59 -10.87
N PRO A 18 -3.53 4.87 -11.23
CA PRO A 18 -2.93 4.33 -12.46
C PRO A 18 -2.57 2.83 -12.37
N LEU A 19 -2.57 2.23 -11.17
CA LEU A 19 -2.19 0.84 -10.97
C LEU A 19 -3.29 -0.13 -11.45
N ASN A 20 -2.88 -1.32 -11.87
CA ASN A 20 -3.80 -2.44 -12.10
C ASN A 20 -4.70 -2.64 -10.86
N PRO A 21 -6.02 -2.87 -11.02
CA PRO A 21 -6.93 -3.08 -9.89
C PRO A 21 -6.44 -4.08 -8.83
N GLN A 22 -5.82 -5.19 -9.26
CA GLN A 22 -5.29 -6.22 -8.35
C GLN A 22 -4.05 -5.72 -7.59
N VAL A 23 -3.14 -5.04 -8.28
CA VAL A 23 -1.97 -4.39 -7.68
C VAL A 23 -2.40 -3.33 -6.67
N ARG A 24 -3.39 -2.51 -7.02
CA ARG A 24 -3.93 -1.46 -6.14
C ARG A 24 -4.49 -2.01 -4.84
N GLU A 25 -5.31 -3.06 -4.90
CA GLU A 25 -5.88 -3.69 -3.70
C GLU A 25 -4.78 -4.31 -2.82
N LYS A 26 -3.80 -4.95 -3.47
CA LYS A 26 -2.65 -5.52 -2.77
C LYS A 26 -1.80 -4.44 -2.09
N ALA A 27 -1.52 -3.33 -2.77
CA ALA A 27 -0.78 -2.20 -2.23
C ALA A 27 -1.49 -1.61 -1.01
N VAL A 28 -2.80 -1.41 -1.06
CA VAL A 28 -3.57 -0.93 0.12
C VAL A 28 -3.44 -1.91 1.31
N SER A 29 -3.56 -3.22 1.06
CA SER A 29 -3.41 -4.24 2.11
C SER A 29 -2.01 -4.23 2.75
N ILE A 30 -0.97 -4.06 1.94
CA ILE A 30 0.42 -4.00 2.42
C ILE A 30 0.67 -2.70 3.19
N ALA A 31 0.21 -1.56 2.67
CA ALA A 31 0.37 -0.26 3.32
C ALA A 31 -0.31 -0.23 4.69
N GLN A 32 -1.52 -0.80 4.81
CA GLN A 32 -2.19 -0.95 6.11
C GLN A 32 -1.39 -1.80 7.10
N LYS A 33 -0.71 -2.85 6.64
CA LYS A 33 0.16 -3.68 7.48
C LYS A 33 1.44 -2.94 7.89
N LEU A 34 2.01 -2.13 7.00
CA LEU A 34 3.19 -1.31 7.28
C LEU A 34 2.86 -0.20 8.28
N ALA A 35 1.73 0.49 8.12
CA ALA A 35 1.25 1.52 9.04
C ALA A 35 0.99 0.95 10.45
N LYS A 36 0.43 -0.27 10.55
CA LYS A 36 0.24 -0.97 11.84
C LYS A 36 1.54 -1.34 12.55
N LYS A 37 2.69 -1.34 11.86
CA LYS A 37 3.99 -1.65 12.48
C LYS A 37 4.63 -0.47 13.22
N GLU A 38 3.93 0.67 13.36
CA GLU A 38 4.33 1.91 14.06
C GLU A 38 5.69 2.55 13.67
N ASN A 39 6.40 1.98 12.69
CA ASN A 39 7.73 2.41 12.27
C ASN A 39 7.80 2.94 10.83
N TYR A 40 6.67 3.01 10.11
CA TYR A 40 6.65 3.53 8.74
C TYR A 40 5.90 4.87 8.70
N LEU A 41 6.54 5.90 8.14
CA LEU A 41 5.87 7.12 7.75
C LEU A 41 4.82 6.78 6.66
N PRO A 42 3.63 7.39 6.66
CA PRO A 42 2.56 7.05 5.72
C PRO A 42 2.98 7.10 4.23
N ASN A 43 3.85 8.05 3.86
CA ASN A 43 4.37 8.19 2.50
C ASN A 43 5.33 7.05 2.12
N ASP A 44 6.21 6.64 3.04
CA ASP A 44 7.15 5.54 2.80
C ASP A 44 6.41 4.20 2.76
N ALA A 45 5.36 4.07 3.56
CA ALA A 45 4.50 2.89 3.59
C ALA A 45 3.81 2.64 2.26
N ILE A 46 3.33 3.68 1.56
CA ILE A 46 2.61 3.50 0.31
C ILE A 46 3.53 3.16 -0.85
N ASP A 47 4.70 3.79 -0.95
CA ASP A 47 5.63 3.54 -2.05
C ASP A 47 6.21 2.12 -1.97
N GLU A 48 6.58 1.69 -0.76
CA GLU A 48 7.02 0.31 -0.52
C GLU A 48 5.88 -0.70 -0.74
N ALA A 49 4.64 -0.32 -0.43
CA ALA A 49 3.49 -1.19 -0.66
C ALA A 49 3.15 -1.36 -2.15
N ILE A 50 3.29 -0.30 -2.95
CA ILE A 50 3.11 -0.36 -4.41
C ILE A 50 4.18 -1.27 -5.01
N ARG A 51 5.46 -1.05 -4.68
CA ARG A 51 6.56 -1.88 -5.17
C ARG A 51 6.35 -3.37 -4.89
N ARG A 52 5.99 -3.72 -3.65
CA ARG A 52 5.71 -5.12 -3.26
C ARG A 52 4.47 -5.70 -3.93
N ALA A 53 3.48 -4.86 -4.23
CA ALA A 53 2.27 -5.29 -4.92
C ALA A 53 2.53 -5.56 -6.40
N GLU A 54 3.37 -4.75 -7.05
CA GLU A 54 3.81 -4.96 -8.42
C GLU A 54 4.68 -6.21 -8.55
N GLU A 55 5.64 -6.41 -7.62
CA GLU A 55 6.45 -7.64 -7.56
C GLU A 55 5.58 -8.88 -7.40
N TRP A 56 4.64 -8.85 -6.44
CA TRP A 56 3.68 -9.94 -6.25
C TRP A 56 2.84 -10.23 -7.50
N PHE A 57 2.46 -9.20 -8.26
CA PHE A 57 1.66 -9.36 -9.46
C PHE A 57 2.50 -9.93 -10.62
N TYR A 58 3.73 -9.46 -10.78
CA TYR A 58 4.67 -9.98 -11.77
C TYR A 58 4.99 -11.47 -11.52
N ASP A 59 5.20 -11.86 -10.26
CA ASP A 59 5.40 -13.26 -9.86
C ASP A 59 4.18 -14.15 -10.14
N LEU A 60 2.98 -13.58 -10.25
CA LEU A 60 1.74 -14.33 -10.58
C LEU A 60 1.49 -14.45 -12.09
N GLU A 61 2.05 -13.57 -12.92
CA GLU A 61 1.96 -13.65 -14.38
C GLU A 61 3.04 -14.56 -15.00
N GLY A 62 4.02 -14.99 -14.21
CA GLY A 62 5.15 -15.84 -14.61
C GLY A 62 4.86 -17.34 -14.70
#